data_AF-A0AA96WEY0-F1
#
_entry.id   AF-A0AA96WEY0-F1
#
_cell.length_a   1.000
_cell.length_b   1.000
_cell.length_c   1.000
_cell.angle_alpha   90.00
_cell.angle_beta   90.00
_cell.angle_gamma   90.00
#
_symmetry.space_group_name_H-M   'P 1'
#
loop_
_entity.id
_entity.type
_entity.pdbx_description
1 polymer ?
#
loop_
_entity_poly.entity_id
_entity_poly.type
_entity_poly.pdbx_seq_one_letter_code
_entity_poly.pdbx_strand_id
1 'polypeptide(L)' 'MQIWIIDTKDQLIHQINEFYVQQIAADRSRFTLLIPAPCGRDKYMTMLIQ' A
#
# COMPACT_ATOMS: atom_id res chain seq x y z
N MET A 1 -13.06 -5.71 -2.32
CA MET A 1 -12.02 -6.67 -1.86
C MET A 1 -10.97 -5.90 -1.07
N GLN A 2 -10.37 -6.49 -0.02
CA GLN A 2 -9.35 -5.82 0.81
C GLN A 2 -8.02 -6.55 0.69
N ILE A 3 -6.96 -5.85 0.26
CA ILE A 3 -5.62 -6.42 0.12
C ILE A 3 -4.67 -5.67 1.04
N TRP A 4 -4.06 -6.38 1.97
CA TRP A 4 -3.03 -5.84 2.86
C TRP A 4 -1.66 -5.93 2.21
N ILE A 5 -0.92 -4.83 2.26
CA ILE A 5 0.43 -4.73 1.70
C ILE A 5 1.33 -4.23 2.84
N ILE A 6 2.40 -4.97 3.12
CA ILE A 6 3.34 -4.65 4.20
C ILE A 6 4.74 -4.62 3.62
N ASP A 7 5.38 -3.46 3.65
CA ASP A 7 6.77 -3.29 3.24
C ASP A 7 7.40 -2.08 3.93
N THR A 8 8.66 -1.79 3.61
CA THR A 8 9.30 -0.50 3.86
C THR A 8 8.52 0.64 3.21
N LYS A 9 8.63 1.83 3.79
CA LYS A 9 7.88 3.01 3.34
C LYS A 9 8.08 3.31 1.85
N ASP A 10 9.32 3.30 1.38
CA ASP A 10 9.66 3.60 -0.01
C ASP A 10 9.13 2.53 -0.98
N GLN A 11 9.23 1.24 -0.62
CA GLN A 11 8.65 0.17 -1.46
C GLN A 11 7.14 0.27 -1.53
N LEU A 12 6.44 0.57 -0.42
CA LEU A 12 4.99 0.74 -0.46
C LEU A 12 4.57 1.89 -1.37
N ILE A 13 5.26 3.03 -1.31
CA ILE A 13 4.98 4.16 -2.21
C ILE A 13 5.20 3.74 -3.66
N HIS A 14 6.27 2.99 -3.95
CA HIS A 14 6.54 2.46 -5.28
C HIS A 14 5.41 1.53 -5.76
N GLN A 15 4.98 0.56 -4.94
CA GLN A 15 3.91 -0.38 -5.28
C GLN A 15 2.55 0.32 -5.47
N ILE A 16 2.22 1.31 -4.66
CA ILE A 16 1.00 2.13 -4.85
C ILE A 16 1.04 2.80 -6.23
N ASN A 17 2.19 3.33 -6.64
CA ASN A 17 2.35 3.94 -7.95
C ASN A 17 2.21 2.90 -9.08
N GLU A 18 2.82 1.72 -8.94
CA GLU A 18 2.69 0.64 -9.92
C GLU A 18 1.24 0.18 -10.07
N PHE A 19 0.52 -0.03 -8.96
CA PHE A 19 -0.89 -0.44 -8.99
C PHE A 19 -1.79 0.61 -9.63
N TYR A 20 -1.48 1.89 -9.46
CA TYR A 20 -2.16 2.96 -10.15
C TYR A 20 -1.86 2.95 -11.66
N VAL A 21 -0.60 2.84 -12.06
CA VAL A 21 -0.17 2.80 -13.47
C VAL A 21 -0.73 1.57 -14.19
N GLN A 22 -0.77 0.42 -13.53
CA GLN A 22 -1.34 -0.82 -14.06
C GLN A 22 -2.87 -0.86 -14.03
N GLN A 23 -3.53 0.21 -13.56
CA GLN A 23 -4.99 0.29 -13.41
C GLN A 23 -5.61 -0.80 -12.52
N ILE A 24 -4.79 -1.42 -11.66
CA ILE A 24 -5.25 -2.36 -10.62
C ILE A 24 -6.06 -1.60 -9.55
N ALA A 25 -5.61 -0.38 -9.23
CA ALA A 25 -6.34 0.59 -8.44
C ALA A 25 -6.68 1.80 -9.33
N ALA A 26 -7.97 2.04 -9.55
CA ALA A 26 -8.43 3.17 -10.37
C ALA A 26 -8.04 4.55 -9.80
N ASP A 27 -7.76 4.60 -8.49
CA ASP A 27 -7.33 5.80 -7.79
C ASP A 27 -6.44 5.42 -6.61
N ARG A 28 -5.44 6.25 -6.30
CA ARG A 28 -4.60 6.15 -5.11
C ARG A 28 -5.38 6.40 -3.81
N SER A 29 -6.53 7.07 -3.88
CA SER A 29 -7.43 7.22 -2.73
C SER A 29 -7.98 5.90 -2.19
N ARG A 30 -7.87 4.81 -2.96
CA ARG A 30 -8.25 3.45 -2.54
C ARG A 30 -7.28 2.83 -1.54
N PHE A 31 -6.09 3.41 -1.36
CA PHE A 31 -5.13 2.96 -0.35
C PHE A 31 -5.36 3.69 0.97
N THR A 32 -5.41 2.95 2.07
CA THR A 32 -5.44 3.56 3.40
C THR A 32 -4.11 4.24 3.71
N LEU A 33 -4.13 5.14 4.69
CA LEU A 33 -2.93 5.73 5.27
C LEU A 33 -1.88 4.66 5.59
N LEU A 34 -0.62 4.99 5.28
CA LEU A 34 0.55 4.22 5.66
C LEU A 34 0.70 4.27 7.17
N ILE A 35 0.51 3.13 7.84
CA ILE A 35 0.64 3.00 9.29
C ILE A 35 1.79 2.05 9.62
N PRO A 36 2.50 2.22 10.74
CA PRO A 36 3.54 1.28 11.14
C PRO A 36 2.97 -0.14 11.22
N ALA A 37 3.69 -1.11 10.64
CA ALA A 37 3.27 -2.49 10.69
C ALA A 37 3.49 -3.04 12.11
N PRO A 38 2.60 -3.92 12.61
CA PRO A 38 2.78 -4.57 13.90
C PRO A 38 3.95 -5.57 13.91
N CYS A 39 4.55 -5.85 12.75
CA CYS A 39 5.64 -6.78 12.58
C CYS A 39 6.76 -6.20 11.70
N GLY A 40 8.01 -6.38 12.15
CA GLY A 40 9.21 -5.90 11.46
C GLY A 40 9.56 -4.44 11.79
N ARG A 41 10.84 -4.20 12.09
CA ARG A 41 11.36 -2.84 12.27
C ARG A 41 11.33 -2.11 10.93
N ASP A 42 10.92 -0.84 10.94
CA ASP A 42 10.82 0.04 9.76
C ASP A 42 9.86 -0.44 8.66
N LYS A 43 8.94 -1.35 9.00
CA LYS A 43 7.85 -1.77 8.12
C LYS A 43 6.61 -0.92 8.35
N TYR A 44 5.93 -0.64 7.26
CA TYR A 44 4.66 0.05 7.19
C TYR A 44 3.65 -0.88 6.54
N MET A 45 2.37 -0.58 6.69
CA MET A 45 1.30 -1.27 6.02
C MET A 45 0.29 -0.28 5.45
N THR A 46 -0.30 -0.67 4.34
CA THR A 46 -1.46 -0.02 3.72
C THR A 46 -2.43 -1.10 3.27
N MET A 47 -3.71 -0.74 3.18
CA MET A 47 -4.75 -1.60 2.67
C MET A 47 -5.32 -0.99 1.40
N LEU A 48 -5.32 -1.77 0.32
CA LEU A 48 -6.07 -1.44 -0.89
C LEU A 48 -7.52 -1.87 -0.71
N ILE A 49 -8.44 -0.93 -0.85
CA ILE A 49 -9.88 -1.14 -0.84
C ILE A 49 -10.37 -1.09 -2.30
N GLN A 50 -10.68 -2.26 -2.88
CA GLN A 50 -11.24 -2.39 -4.24
C GLN A 50 -12.76 -2.44 -4.24
#